data_AF-A0A429RW82-F1
#
_entry.id   AF-A0A429RW82-F1
#
_cell.length_a   1.000
_cell.length_b   1.000
_cell.length_c   1.000
_cell.angle_alpha   90.00
_cell.angle_beta   90.00
_cell.angle_gamma   90.00
#
_symmetry.space_group_name_H-M   'P 1'
#
loop_
_entity.id
_entity.type
_entity.pdbx_description
1 polymer ?
#
loop_
_entity_poly.entity_id
_entity_poly.type
_entity_poly.pdbx_seq_one_letter_code
_entity_poly.pdbx_strand_id
1 'polypeptide(L)'
;PPSAGPAEGAAPDRLRPRDPRENGSTGYGLGDVIVPPVPTPPPASPPPRLVPPEAGPRAEDRPSGAAGPPAAAPGAPIGPGAPGSGAANPDRPTVRHLGDRAPTYAPEPGALPLADPGALEDLVPDTVLDGARHGVCTLRAASVRGDSARYRGEARRDFLLTARFGTGDDALVLVALAGGDRAAAGAAEAAAELCHWIGAAVGRSRHRLADDIRSGRRDALRSGLQRLTDRGYGRLRARAAELGHPEEAYTAGLRALLLPIDPECRTRVCFGAGPGGVFRLRGGTWEDLDHADAAGADPEPGPDAGPAFRFRAAVARPGDTLLLCSGGFADPLREEELLPAELAARWSDPEPPGLAAFLADTQLRVKGYADDRTAAAVWEG
;
A
#
# COMPACT_ATOMS: atom_id res chain seq x y z
N PRO A 1 3.69 -72.79 7.14
CA PRO A 1 4.82 -71.94 6.69
C PRO A 1 4.29 -70.60 6.14
N PRO A 2 4.97 -69.47 6.42
CA PRO A 2 4.30 -68.30 6.97
C PRO A 2 4.14 -67.11 6.02
N SER A 3 3.35 -66.16 6.53
CA SER A 3 3.00 -64.80 6.07
C SER A 3 4.20 -63.91 5.72
N ALA A 4 4.09 -63.19 4.61
CA ALA A 4 4.91 -62.01 4.31
C ALA A 4 4.06 -60.76 4.53
N GLY A 5 4.37 -60.00 5.59
CA GLY A 5 3.77 -58.70 5.87
C GLY A 5 4.31 -57.61 4.92
N PRO A 6 3.65 -56.45 4.85
CA PRO A 6 4.19 -55.31 4.14
C PRO A 6 5.42 -54.77 4.90
N ALA A 7 6.45 -54.39 4.15
CA ALA A 7 7.66 -53.80 4.68
C ALA A 7 7.34 -52.53 5.47
N GLU A 8 7.78 -52.49 6.73
CA GLU A 8 7.79 -51.31 7.58
C GLU A 8 8.55 -50.17 6.87
N GLY A 9 7.85 -49.06 6.65
CA GLY A 9 8.49 -47.80 6.29
C GLY A 9 9.42 -47.36 7.41
N ALA A 10 10.69 -47.15 7.07
CA ALA A 10 11.65 -46.55 7.99
C ALA A 10 11.11 -45.20 8.48
N ALA A 11 10.95 -45.07 9.80
CA ALA A 11 10.62 -43.80 10.43
C ALA A 11 11.70 -42.75 10.09
N PRO A 12 11.33 -41.50 9.79
CA PRO A 12 12.33 -40.46 9.55
C PRO A 12 13.09 -40.19 10.86
N ASP A 13 14.40 -40.37 10.78
CA ASP A 13 15.39 -40.08 11.81
C ASP A 13 15.27 -38.61 12.24
N ARG A 14 14.66 -38.34 13.41
CA ARG A 14 14.28 -36.99 13.87
C ARG A 14 15.44 -36.15 14.43
N LEU A 15 16.70 -36.54 14.25
CA LEU A 15 17.84 -35.84 14.87
C LEU A 15 19.02 -35.54 13.94
N ARG A 16 18.82 -35.55 12.61
CA ARG A 16 19.82 -34.99 11.68
C ARG A 16 19.46 -33.54 11.30
N PRO A 17 20.37 -32.57 11.49
CA PRO A 17 20.18 -31.23 10.95
C PRO A 17 20.00 -31.29 9.43
N ARG A 18 18.93 -30.69 8.90
CA ARG A 18 18.68 -30.60 7.45
C ARG A 18 19.76 -29.76 6.76
N ASP A 19 20.14 -30.17 5.56
CA ASP A 19 21.05 -29.40 4.71
C ASP A 19 20.35 -28.09 4.28
N PRO A 20 20.92 -26.91 4.58
CA PRO A 20 20.33 -25.62 4.23
C PRO A 20 20.26 -25.34 2.72
N ARG A 21 20.66 -26.29 1.86
CA ARG A 21 20.51 -26.21 0.39
C ARG A 21 19.24 -26.87 -0.16
N GLU A 22 18.42 -27.52 0.68
CA GLU A 22 17.13 -28.08 0.23
C GLU A 22 16.02 -27.01 0.28
N ASN A 23 15.28 -26.87 -0.83
CA ASN A 23 14.21 -25.89 -0.99
C ASN A 23 12.99 -26.22 -0.12
N GLY A 24 12.62 -25.29 0.78
CA GLY A 24 11.36 -25.32 1.55
C GLY A 24 10.22 -24.57 0.87
N SER A 25 8.99 -24.82 1.33
CA SER A 25 7.72 -24.29 0.81
C SER A 25 7.49 -22.78 0.98
N THR A 26 8.50 -22.02 1.42
CA THR A 26 8.44 -20.56 1.62
C THR A 26 9.26 -19.78 0.58
N GLY A 27 9.88 -20.46 -0.40
CA GLY A 27 10.57 -19.79 -1.50
C GLY A 27 11.84 -19.01 -1.13
N TYR A 28 12.31 -19.11 0.12
CA TYR A 28 13.59 -18.52 0.54
C TYR A 28 14.71 -19.55 0.44
N GLY A 29 15.20 -19.79 -0.77
CA GLY A 29 16.51 -20.38 -0.99
C GLY A 29 17.57 -19.28 -0.97
N LEU A 30 18.54 -19.35 -0.05
CA LEU A 30 19.79 -18.61 -0.11
C LEU A 30 20.61 -19.11 -1.31
N GLY A 31 20.19 -18.74 -2.52
CA GLY A 31 20.97 -18.89 -3.73
C GLY A 31 21.86 -17.66 -3.93
N ASP A 32 23.09 -17.89 -4.34
CA ASP A 32 24.10 -16.85 -4.61
C ASP A 32 23.55 -15.75 -5.53
N VAL A 33 23.26 -14.59 -4.95
CA VAL A 33 22.98 -13.37 -5.70
C VAL A 33 24.31 -12.92 -6.31
N ILE A 34 24.55 -13.26 -7.57
CA ILE A 34 25.60 -12.62 -8.35
C ILE A 34 25.13 -11.19 -8.64
N VAL A 35 25.69 -10.23 -7.91
CA VAL A 35 25.55 -8.80 -8.20
C VAL A 35 26.33 -8.49 -9.47
N PRO A 36 25.69 -8.05 -10.58
CA PRO A 36 26.43 -7.61 -11.75
C PRO A 36 27.24 -6.35 -11.40
N PRO A 37 28.48 -6.19 -11.90
CA PRO A 37 29.26 -4.99 -11.66
C PRO A 37 28.56 -3.76 -12.26
N VAL A 38 28.58 -2.66 -11.52
CA VAL A 38 28.08 -1.35 -11.97
C VAL A 38 28.78 -0.96 -13.28
N PRO A 39 28.04 -0.64 -14.37
CA PRO A 39 28.66 -0.12 -15.59
C PRO A 39 29.37 1.19 -15.29
N THR A 40 30.68 1.26 -15.55
CA THR A 40 31.43 2.52 -15.50
C THR A 40 30.87 3.48 -16.55
N PRO A 41 30.56 4.74 -16.19
CA PRO A 41 30.07 5.71 -17.15
C PRO A 41 31.16 6.00 -18.21
N PRO A 42 30.79 6.19 -19.49
CA PRO A 42 31.74 6.57 -20.52
C PRO A 42 32.34 7.95 -20.20
N PRO A 43 33.60 8.22 -20.62
CA PRO A 43 34.22 9.52 -20.39
C PRO A 43 33.40 10.64 -21.03
N ALA A 44 33.26 11.75 -20.31
CA ALA A 44 32.48 12.91 -20.73
C ALA A 44 33.00 13.47 -22.06
N SER A 45 32.10 13.60 -23.04
CA SER A 45 32.37 14.34 -24.27
C SER A 45 32.66 15.82 -23.97
N PRO A 46 33.61 16.46 -24.67
CA PRO A 46 33.89 17.87 -24.46
C PRO A 46 32.68 18.74 -24.84
N PRO A 47 32.45 19.87 -24.14
CA PRO A 47 31.35 20.76 -24.46
C PRO A 47 31.52 21.40 -25.85
N PRO A 48 30.43 21.69 -26.57
CA PRO A 48 30.51 22.38 -27.85
C PRO A 48 31.06 23.80 -27.65
N ARG A 49 31.96 24.23 -28.53
CA ARG A 49 32.49 25.61 -28.55
C ARG A 49 31.36 26.57 -28.92
N LEU A 50 31.01 27.46 -27.99
CA LEU A 50 30.21 28.63 -28.27
C LEU A 50 31.03 29.60 -29.13
N VAL A 51 30.54 29.86 -30.35
CA VAL A 51 31.08 30.92 -31.23
C VAL A 51 30.50 32.26 -30.75
N PRO A 52 31.31 33.30 -30.50
CA PRO A 52 30.79 34.61 -30.11
C PRO A 52 30.03 35.28 -31.27
N PRO A 53 28.96 36.05 -31.00
CA PRO A 53 28.28 36.83 -32.03
C PRO A 53 29.13 38.03 -32.50
N GLU A 54 29.09 38.32 -33.80
CA GLU A 54 29.77 39.46 -34.43
C GLU A 54 29.21 40.81 -33.92
N ALA A 55 30.12 41.75 -33.69
CA ALA A 55 29.83 43.09 -33.20
C ALA A 55 29.33 44.01 -34.32
N GLY A 56 28.15 44.61 -34.13
CA GLY A 56 27.66 45.73 -34.94
C GLY A 56 28.34 47.06 -34.56
N PRO A 57 28.36 48.07 -35.46
CA PRO A 57 29.13 49.29 -35.28
C PRO A 57 28.43 50.31 -34.36
N ARG A 58 29.25 51.19 -33.76
CA ARG A 58 28.92 52.16 -32.71
C ARG A 58 29.15 53.60 -33.22
N ALA A 59 28.25 54.53 -32.92
CA ALA A 59 28.47 56.00 -32.87
C ALA A 59 27.31 56.65 -32.07
N GLU A 60 27.55 57.22 -30.87
CA GLU A 60 27.57 58.68 -30.51
C GLU A 60 26.15 59.20 -30.18
N ASP A 61 25.84 59.98 -29.13
CA ASP A 61 26.58 61.05 -28.44
C ASP A 61 25.96 61.39 -27.02
N ARG A 62 26.69 62.15 -26.19
CA ARG A 62 26.44 62.59 -24.77
C ARG A 62 25.38 63.74 -24.61
N PRO A 63 24.96 64.27 -23.40
CA PRO A 63 25.68 64.38 -22.10
C PRO A 63 24.92 64.32 -20.73
N SER A 64 25.70 63.98 -19.69
CA SER A 64 25.86 64.50 -18.29
C SER A 64 24.73 65.15 -17.45
N GLY A 65 24.60 64.71 -16.18
CA GLY A 65 24.18 65.56 -15.03
C GLY A 65 23.86 64.85 -13.70
N ALA A 66 24.77 64.94 -12.70
CA ALA A 66 24.68 65.03 -11.21
C ALA A 66 23.44 64.50 -10.42
N ALA A 67 23.46 64.02 -9.16
CA ALA A 67 24.44 63.72 -8.08
C ALA A 67 23.69 63.09 -6.86
N GLY A 68 24.35 62.27 -6.01
CA GLY A 68 23.92 61.96 -4.62
C GLY A 68 24.38 60.58 -4.06
N PRO A 69 24.77 60.43 -2.76
CA PRO A 69 25.88 59.54 -2.34
C PRO A 69 25.49 58.45 -1.27
N PRO A 70 26.37 57.86 -0.41
CA PRO A 70 26.73 56.41 -0.43
C PRO A 70 26.51 55.63 0.91
N ALA A 71 26.55 54.30 0.89
CA ALA A 71 26.81 53.43 2.08
C ALA A 71 27.20 52.00 1.63
N ALA A 72 28.46 51.57 1.73
CA ALA A 72 29.12 50.91 2.87
C ALA A 72 29.22 49.37 2.69
N ALA A 73 30.43 48.88 2.38
CA ALA A 73 30.90 47.50 2.61
C ALA A 73 31.57 47.44 4.00
N PRO A 74 31.91 46.28 4.66
CA PRO A 74 32.32 44.99 4.07
C PRO A 74 31.96 43.69 4.86
N GLY A 75 32.27 42.50 4.31
CA GLY A 75 32.26 41.24 5.07
C GLY A 75 32.69 40.00 4.26
N ALA A 76 33.64 39.23 4.79
CA ALA A 76 34.45 38.17 4.18
C ALA A 76 33.73 36.86 3.79
N PRO A 77 34.34 35.98 2.96
CA PRO A 77 33.73 34.71 2.53
C PRO A 77 33.63 33.70 3.68
N ILE A 78 32.45 33.09 3.81
CA ILE A 78 32.19 31.97 4.73
C ILE A 78 32.85 30.72 4.13
N GLY A 79 33.86 30.17 4.82
CA GLY A 79 34.47 28.89 4.47
C GLY A 79 33.48 27.73 4.58
N PRO A 80 33.79 26.55 3.98
CA PRO A 80 32.86 25.42 3.94
C PRO A 80 32.64 24.88 5.36
N GLY A 81 31.46 25.17 5.91
CA GLY A 81 30.99 24.57 7.15
C GLY A 81 30.84 23.06 6.97
N ALA A 82 31.43 22.31 7.90
CA ALA A 82 31.22 20.89 8.09
C ALA A 82 29.71 20.54 8.09
N PRO A 83 29.30 19.34 7.66
CA PRO A 83 27.89 18.94 7.67
C PRO A 83 27.40 18.91 9.11
N GLY A 84 26.67 19.94 9.51
CA GLY A 84 25.92 19.93 10.75
C GLY A 84 24.93 18.79 10.70
N SER A 85 25.09 17.82 11.60
CA SER A 85 24.05 16.84 11.92
C SER A 85 22.81 17.62 12.34
N GLY A 86 21.88 17.82 11.39
CA GLY A 86 20.65 18.57 11.62
C GLY A 86 19.90 17.92 12.77
N ALA A 87 19.74 18.67 13.86
CA ALA A 87 18.80 18.31 14.91
C ALA A 87 17.43 18.14 14.24
N ALA A 88 16.92 16.90 14.21
CA ALA A 88 15.61 16.61 13.67
C ALA A 88 14.59 17.48 14.41
N ASN A 89 13.88 18.34 13.68
CA ASN A 89 12.76 19.09 14.25
C ASN A 89 11.74 18.06 14.77
N PRO A 90 11.48 17.97 16.09
CA PRO A 90 10.63 16.94 16.67
C PRO A 90 9.19 16.98 16.11
N ASP A 91 8.77 18.12 15.55
CA ASP A 91 7.44 18.31 14.99
C ASP A 91 7.29 17.80 13.55
N ARG A 92 8.39 17.46 12.87
CA ARG A 92 8.31 16.91 11.51
C ARG A 92 8.14 15.39 11.58
N PRO A 93 7.09 14.82 10.96
CA PRO A 93 6.99 13.37 10.82
C PRO A 93 8.23 12.85 10.09
N THR A 94 8.94 11.91 10.72
CA THR A 94 10.13 11.27 10.12
C THR A 94 9.78 9.83 9.79
N VAL A 95 10.07 9.42 8.55
CA VAL A 95 9.95 8.01 8.15
C VAL A 95 11.09 7.26 8.83
N ARG A 96 10.73 6.30 9.69
CA ARG A 96 11.68 5.50 10.49
C ARG A 96 11.52 4.03 10.15
N HIS A 97 12.52 3.23 10.51
CA HIS A 97 12.38 1.77 10.55
C HIS A 97 12.26 1.32 12.00
N LEU A 98 11.61 0.19 12.20
CA LEU A 98 11.45 -0.46 13.49
C LEU A 98 12.41 -1.65 13.61
N GLY A 99 12.93 -1.86 14.81
CA GLY A 99 13.89 -2.92 15.14
C GLY A 99 15.35 -2.55 14.90
N ASP A 100 16.24 -3.46 15.27
CA ASP A 100 17.69 -3.19 15.36
C ASP A 100 18.43 -3.22 14.01
N ARG A 101 17.75 -3.66 12.94
CA ARG A 101 18.36 -3.83 11.62
C ARG A 101 17.60 -3.01 10.60
N ALA A 102 18.34 -2.17 9.88
CA ALA A 102 17.79 -1.41 8.77
C ALA A 102 17.18 -2.34 7.68
N PRO A 103 16.09 -1.90 7.02
CA PRO A 103 15.56 -2.59 5.85
C PRO A 103 16.59 -2.66 4.72
N THR A 104 16.44 -3.67 3.85
CA THR A 104 17.40 -3.97 2.77
C THR A 104 17.61 -2.83 1.78
N TYR A 105 16.54 -2.12 1.43
CA TYR A 105 16.56 -1.06 0.44
C TYR A 105 16.68 0.32 1.11
N ALA A 106 17.15 1.34 0.39
CA ALA A 106 17.08 2.72 0.90
C ALA A 106 15.62 3.21 0.87
N PRO A 107 15.21 4.12 1.78
CA PRO A 107 13.86 4.69 1.79
C PRO A 107 13.65 5.73 0.67
N GLU A 108 14.75 6.25 0.10
CA GLU A 108 14.71 7.32 -0.91
C GLU A 108 14.28 6.80 -2.28
N PRO A 109 13.52 7.60 -3.06
CA PRO A 109 13.11 7.24 -4.41
C PRO A 109 14.30 6.91 -5.33
N GLY A 110 14.19 5.78 -6.05
CA GLY A 110 15.11 5.37 -7.11
C GLY A 110 14.71 5.92 -8.48
N ALA A 111 14.89 5.12 -9.54
CA ALA A 111 14.46 5.48 -10.88
C ALA A 111 12.92 5.52 -11.01
N LEU A 112 12.41 6.43 -11.85
CA LEU A 112 11.00 6.40 -12.25
C LEU A 112 10.71 5.17 -13.13
N PRO A 113 9.48 4.62 -13.08
CA PRO A 113 9.05 3.62 -14.03
C PRO A 113 9.12 4.10 -15.47
N LEU A 114 9.41 3.18 -16.39
CA LEU A 114 9.31 3.45 -17.81
C LEU A 114 7.85 3.77 -18.16
N ALA A 115 7.64 4.89 -18.83
CA ALA A 115 6.33 5.32 -19.29
C ALA A 115 6.16 4.99 -20.78
N ASP A 116 4.97 4.51 -21.15
CA ASP A 116 4.53 4.46 -22.54
C ASP A 116 3.84 5.80 -22.91
N PRO A 117 4.31 6.55 -23.91
CA PRO A 117 3.67 7.78 -24.37
C PRO A 117 2.19 7.61 -24.78
N GLY A 118 1.78 6.40 -25.16
CA GLY A 118 0.39 6.09 -25.54
C GLY A 118 -0.54 5.72 -24.37
N ALA A 119 -0.01 5.58 -23.15
CA ALA A 119 -0.74 5.13 -21.96
C ALA A 119 -0.43 6.01 -20.74
N LEU A 120 -0.37 7.33 -20.94
CA LEU A 120 -0.03 8.27 -19.86
C LEU A 120 -1.12 8.34 -18.79
N GLU A 121 -2.36 8.00 -19.13
CA GLU A 121 -3.49 7.88 -18.20
C GLU A 121 -3.34 6.71 -17.23
N ASP A 122 -2.53 5.70 -17.56
CA ASP A 122 -2.31 4.50 -16.75
C ASP A 122 -1.13 4.65 -15.79
N LEU A 123 -0.48 5.82 -15.77
CA LEU A 123 0.62 6.09 -14.86
C LEU A 123 0.18 6.03 -13.39
N VAL A 124 0.78 5.09 -12.65
CA VAL A 124 0.49 4.90 -11.23
C VAL A 124 1.33 5.87 -10.39
N PRO A 125 0.72 6.76 -9.58
CA PRO A 125 1.46 7.62 -8.67
C PRO A 125 2.18 6.78 -7.60
N ASP A 126 3.40 7.20 -7.20
CA ASP A 126 4.16 6.54 -6.13
C ASP A 126 3.35 6.45 -4.83
N THR A 127 2.73 7.57 -4.45
CA THR A 127 1.95 7.70 -3.23
C THR A 127 0.60 8.32 -3.53
N VAL A 128 -0.47 7.70 -3.04
CA VAL A 128 -1.82 8.27 -2.96
C VAL A 128 -2.12 8.50 -1.49
N LEU A 129 -2.74 9.64 -1.18
CA LEU A 129 -3.16 10.00 0.17
C LEU A 129 -4.52 10.69 0.08
N ASP A 130 -5.49 10.19 0.84
CA ASP A 130 -6.84 10.74 0.91
C ASP A 130 -7.33 10.76 2.37
N GLY A 131 -8.31 11.59 2.64
CA GLY A 131 -8.99 11.62 3.92
C GLY A 131 -10.30 12.38 3.89
N ALA A 132 -11.20 11.96 4.76
CA ALA A 132 -12.52 12.56 4.87
C ALA A 132 -12.98 12.59 6.33
N ARG A 133 -13.95 13.45 6.62
CA ARG A 133 -14.70 13.45 7.88
C ARG A 133 -16.19 13.33 7.55
N HIS A 134 -16.84 12.34 8.15
CA HIS A 134 -18.26 12.05 7.96
C HIS A 134 -18.90 11.85 9.32
N GLY A 135 -19.59 12.87 9.82
CA GLY A 135 -20.16 12.85 11.17
C GLY A 135 -19.06 12.58 12.22
N VAL A 136 -19.23 11.49 12.96
CA VAL A 136 -18.29 11.04 13.99
C VAL A 136 -17.10 10.25 13.42
N CYS A 137 -17.13 9.87 12.15
CA CYS A 137 -16.08 9.06 11.54
C CYS A 137 -15.03 9.93 10.85
N THR A 138 -13.75 9.63 11.09
CA THR A 138 -12.63 10.21 10.35
C THR A 138 -11.95 9.12 9.53
N LEU A 139 -11.88 9.30 8.21
CA LEU A 139 -11.21 8.40 7.28
C LEU A 139 -9.82 8.95 6.93
N ARG A 140 -8.82 8.07 6.92
CA ARG A 140 -7.52 8.27 6.28
C ARG A 140 -7.23 7.08 5.39
N ALA A 141 -6.71 7.31 4.19
CA ALA A 141 -6.31 6.24 3.30
C ALA A 141 -5.04 6.62 2.56
N ALA A 142 -4.11 5.68 2.45
CA ALA A 142 -2.85 5.87 1.76
C ALA A 142 -2.46 4.59 1.01
N SER A 143 -1.83 4.76 -0.13
CA SER A 143 -1.17 3.69 -0.88
C SER A 143 0.22 4.16 -1.23
N VAL A 144 1.24 3.43 -0.82
CA VAL A 144 2.64 3.82 -0.91
C VAL A 144 3.41 2.73 -1.63
N ARG A 145 4.19 3.13 -2.63
CA ARG A 145 5.10 2.24 -3.34
C ARG A 145 6.14 1.65 -2.39
N GLY A 146 6.31 0.34 -2.47
CA GLY A 146 7.23 -0.43 -1.68
C GLY A 146 8.68 -0.15 -2.07
N ASP A 147 9.58 -0.30 -1.11
CA ASP A 147 11.00 -0.01 -1.31
C ASP A 147 11.62 -0.94 -2.37
N SER A 148 11.11 -2.17 -2.49
CA SER A 148 11.51 -3.14 -3.52
C SER A 148 11.14 -2.65 -4.93
N ALA A 149 9.92 -2.11 -5.10
CA ALA A 149 9.45 -1.57 -6.37
C ALA A 149 10.22 -0.28 -6.73
N ARG A 150 10.49 0.58 -5.75
CA ARG A 150 11.32 1.80 -5.93
C ARG A 150 12.74 1.46 -6.36
N TYR A 151 13.37 0.50 -5.71
CA TYR A 151 14.72 0.05 -6.06
C TYR A 151 14.79 -0.51 -7.48
N ARG A 152 13.79 -1.29 -7.90
CA ARG A 152 13.71 -1.87 -9.25
C ARG A 152 13.25 -0.90 -10.33
N GLY A 153 12.83 0.32 -9.98
CA GLY A 153 12.22 1.25 -10.93
C GLY A 153 10.85 0.78 -11.43
N GLU A 154 10.16 -0.12 -10.73
CA GLU A 154 8.82 -0.64 -11.11
C GLU A 154 7.69 0.14 -10.47
N ALA A 155 6.58 0.39 -11.17
CA ALA A 155 5.41 1.07 -10.60
C ALA A 155 4.85 0.37 -9.35
N ARG A 156 4.07 1.10 -8.55
CA ARG A 156 3.29 0.52 -7.45
C ARG A 156 2.24 -0.43 -8.03
N ARG A 157 2.12 -1.63 -7.47
CA ARG A 157 1.13 -2.66 -7.84
C ARG A 157 -0.15 -2.58 -7.05
N ASP A 158 -0.11 -1.98 -5.87
CA ASP A 158 -1.32 -1.71 -5.10
C ASP A 158 -2.16 -0.59 -5.70
N PHE A 159 -3.48 -0.75 -5.62
CA PHE A 159 -4.48 0.24 -5.99
C PHE A 159 -5.36 0.61 -4.79
N LEU A 160 -5.72 1.89 -4.70
CA LEU A 160 -6.61 2.44 -3.67
C LEU A 160 -7.68 3.31 -4.34
N LEU A 161 -8.94 3.00 -4.05
CA LEU A 161 -10.12 3.74 -4.47
C LEU A 161 -10.92 4.18 -3.25
N THR A 162 -11.12 5.48 -3.11
CA THR A 162 -12.03 6.10 -2.14
C THR A 162 -13.12 6.82 -2.91
N ALA A 163 -14.37 6.49 -2.62
CA ALA A 163 -15.51 7.07 -3.33
C ALA A 163 -16.67 7.31 -2.37
N ARG A 164 -17.35 8.45 -2.54
CA ARG A 164 -18.63 8.74 -1.90
C ARG A 164 -19.74 8.68 -2.93
N PHE A 165 -20.74 7.86 -2.67
CA PHE A 165 -21.93 7.73 -3.51
C PHE A 165 -23.14 8.38 -2.83
N GLY A 166 -23.79 9.33 -3.52
CA GLY A 166 -24.98 9.99 -3.03
C GLY A 166 -24.75 11.09 -1.99
N THR A 167 -25.86 11.66 -1.53
CA THR A 167 -25.94 12.79 -0.60
C THR A 167 -26.97 12.50 0.50
N GLY A 168 -26.91 13.23 1.61
CA GLY A 168 -27.80 13.02 2.77
C GLY A 168 -27.54 11.69 3.48
N ASP A 169 -28.56 11.17 4.14
CA ASP A 169 -28.46 9.99 5.03
C ASP A 169 -28.26 8.68 4.25
N ASP A 170 -28.67 8.63 2.98
CA ASP A 170 -28.42 7.49 2.08
C ASP A 170 -27.03 7.52 1.42
N ALA A 171 -26.16 8.46 1.80
CA ALA A 171 -24.82 8.52 1.27
C ALA A 171 -23.95 7.37 1.81
N LEU A 172 -23.21 6.75 0.90
CA LEU A 172 -22.37 5.58 1.19
C LEU A 172 -20.95 5.86 0.74
N VAL A 173 -19.99 5.75 1.65
CA VAL A 173 -18.56 5.75 1.32
C VAL A 173 -18.12 4.32 1.05
N LEU A 174 -17.39 4.14 -0.05
CA LEU A 174 -16.63 2.95 -0.35
C LEU A 174 -15.14 3.28 -0.23
N VAL A 175 -14.42 2.43 0.48
CA VAL A 175 -12.98 2.31 0.34
C VAL A 175 -12.69 0.93 -0.22
N ALA A 176 -12.05 0.83 -1.37
CA ALA A 176 -11.61 -0.41 -1.97
C ALA A 176 -10.11 -0.35 -2.21
N LEU A 177 -9.39 -1.36 -1.74
CA LEU A 177 -7.96 -1.52 -2.01
C LEU A 177 -7.71 -2.91 -2.58
N ALA A 178 -6.75 -3.00 -3.49
CA ALA A 178 -6.31 -4.26 -4.05
C ALA A 178 -4.79 -4.28 -4.14
N GLY A 179 -4.17 -5.37 -3.72
CA GLY A 179 -2.71 -5.56 -3.80
C GLY A 179 -2.37 -6.81 -4.60
N GLY A 180 -1.47 -6.68 -5.56
CA GLY A 180 -1.07 -7.78 -6.43
C GLY A 180 0.31 -8.35 -6.08
N ASP A 181 0.55 -9.60 -6.48
CA ASP A 181 1.81 -10.28 -6.23
C ASP A 181 2.97 -9.62 -7.00
N ARG A 182 4.12 -9.47 -6.34
CA ARG A 182 5.32 -8.85 -6.93
C ARG A 182 5.91 -9.63 -8.11
N ALA A 183 5.62 -10.92 -8.24
CA ALA A 183 6.05 -11.79 -9.34
C ALA A 183 5.09 -11.74 -10.54
N ALA A 184 3.87 -11.20 -10.35
CA ALA A 184 2.85 -11.11 -11.38
C ALA A 184 2.97 -9.79 -12.14
N ALA A 185 3.37 -9.86 -13.42
CA ALA A 185 3.58 -8.67 -14.24
C ALA A 185 2.31 -7.81 -14.40
N GLY A 186 1.13 -8.44 -14.51
CA GLY A 186 -0.16 -7.76 -14.66
C GLY A 186 -0.90 -7.45 -13.35
N ALA A 187 -0.19 -7.52 -12.21
CA ALA A 187 -0.74 -7.32 -10.88
C ALA A 187 -1.35 -5.92 -10.69
N ALA A 188 -0.68 -4.88 -11.20
CA ALA A 188 -1.10 -3.49 -11.02
C ALA A 188 -2.41 -3.21 -11.76
N GLU A 189 -2.48 -3.67 -13.01
CA GLU A 189 -3.64 -3.54 -13.88
C GLU A 189 -4.82 -4.33 -13.30
N ALA A 190 -4.59 -5.58 -12.86
CA ALA A 190 -5.62 -6.40 -12.23
C ALA A 190 -6.18 -5.75 -10.95
N ALA A 191 -5.31 -5.17 -10.11
CA ALA A 191 -5.73 -4.45 -8.90
C ALA A 191 -6.60 -3.24 -9.24
N ALA A 192 -6.19 -2.43 -10.21
CA ALA A 192 -6.94 -1.27 -10.67
C ALA A 192 -8.29 -1.66 -11.28
N GLU A 193 -8.33 -2.61 -12.21
CA GLU A 193 -9.57 -3.07 -12.86
C GLU A 193 -10.57 -3.60 -11.82
N LEU A 194 -10.10 -4.42 -10.87
CA LEU A 194 -10.95 -4.98 -9.81
C LEU A 194 -11.57 -3.89 -8.93
N CYS A 195 -10.75 -2.95 -8.43
CA CYS A 195 -11.25 -1.84 -7.61
C CYS A 195 -12.26 -0.97 -8.36
N HIS A 196 -12.02 -0.65 -9.63
CA HIS A 196 -12.96 0.13 -10.44
C HIS A 196 -14.28 -0.62 -10.66
N TRP A 197 -14.24 -1.93 -10.95
CA TRP A 197 -15.46 -2.72 -11.13
C TRP A 197 -16.28 -2.84 -9.85
N ILE A 198 -15.63 -3.11 -8.71
CA ILE A 198 -16.29 -3.12 -7.40
C ILE A 198 -16.90 -1.75 -7.12
N GLY A 199 -16.14 -0.67 -7.32
CA GLY A 199 -16.61 0.70 -7.15
C GLY A 199 -17.85 1.02 -7.98
N ALA A 200 -17.81 0.72 -9.28
CA ALA A 200 -18.92 0.95 -10.18
C ALA A 200 -20.17 0.13 -9.80
N ALA A 201 -19.99 -1.12 -9.38
CA ALA A 201 -21.10 -1.97 -8.97
C ALA A 201 -21.74 -1.55 -7.64
N VAL A 202 -20.92 -1.16 -6.66
CA VAL A 202 -21.37 -0.60 -5.38
C VAL A 202 -22.12 0.71 -5.62
N GLY A 203 -21.56 1.62 -6.43
CA GLY A 203 -22.20 2.90 -6.76
C GLY A 203 -23.58 2.72 -7.39
N ARG A 204 -23.74 1.79 -8.34
CA ARG A 204 -25.05 1.45 -8.95
C ARG A 204 -26.03 0.84 -7.95
N SER A 205 -25.53 0.14 -6.93
CA SER A 205 -26.35 -0.58 -5.94
C SER A 205 -26.55 0.20 -4.63
N ARG A 206 -26.09 1.45 -4.55
CA ARG A 206 -25.92 2.20 -3.29
C ARG A 206 -27.16 2.25 -2.40
N HIS A 207 -28.35 2.50 -2.98
CA HIS A 207 -29.59 2.61 -2.20
C HIS A 207 -29.96 1.30 -1.52
N ARG A 208 -29.86 0.20 -2.26
CA ARG A 208 -30.12 -1.14 -1.73
C ARG A 208 -29.10 -1.52 -0.66
N LEU A 209 -27.81 -1.24 -0.89
CA LEU A 209 -26.76 -1.52 0.07
C LEU A 209 -26.94 -0.71 1.36
N ALA A 210 -27.21 0.59 1.26
CA ALA A 210 -27.47 1.43 2.42
C ALA A 210 -28.69 0.94 3.22
N ASP A 211 -29.78 0.57 2.54
CA ASP A 211 -30.98 0.03 3.21
C ASP A 211 -30.75 -1.35 3.83
N ASP A 212 -30.04 -2.25 3.14
CA ASP A 212 -29.64 -3.56 3.66
C ASP A 212 -28.77 -3.40 4.93
N ILE A 213 -27.86 -2.42 4.95
CA ILE A 213 -27.00 -2.11 6.11
C ILE A 213 -27.82 -1.53 7.26
N ARG A 214 -28.65 -0.51 7.01
CA ARG A 214 -29.52 0.11 8.04
C ARG A 214 -30.50 -0.90 8.64
N SER A 215 -31.03 -1.80 7.82
CA SER A 215 -31.97 -2.84 8.23
C SER A 215 -31.31 -4.08 8.83
N GLY A 216 -29.97 -4.12 8.93
CA GLY A 216 -29.24 -5.26 9.50
C GLY A 216 -29.36 -6.57 8.71
N ARG A 217 -29.60 -6.51 7.39
CA ARG A 217 -29.81 -7.70 6.52
C ARG A 217 -28.49 -8.38 6.16
N ARG A 218 -27.81 -8.91 7.18
CA ARG A 218 -26.44 -9.47 7.09
C ARG A 218 -26.29 -10.56 6.03
N ASP A 219 -27.23 -11.50 5.94
CA ASP A 219 -27.12 -12.63 4.99
C ASP A 219 -27.31 -12.20 3.54
N ALA A 220 -28.18 -11.21 3.31
CA ALA A 220 -28.38 -10.60 2.00
C ALA A 220 -27.12 -9.84 1.55
N LEU A 221 -26.51 -9.07 2.47
CA LEU A 221 -25.24 -8.38 2.24
C LEU A 221 -24.11 -9.35 1.93
N ARG A 222 -23.90 -10.37 2.79
CA ARG A 222 -22.87 -11.39 2.58
C ARG A 222 -22.99 -12.03 1.20
N SER A 223 -24.17 -12.56 0.89
CA SER A 223 -24.41 -13.25 -0.38
C SER A 223 -24.29 -12.33 -1.59
N GLY A 224 -24.77 -11.08 -1.47
CA GLY A 224 -24.68 -10.08 -2.53
C GLY A 224 -23.25 -9.65 -2.84
N LEU A 225 -22.47 -9.38 -1.79
CA LEU A 225 -21.07 -8.97 -1.89
C LEU A 225 -20.15 -10.12 -2.31
N GLN A 226 -20.46 -11.35 -1.90
CA GLN A 226 -19.77 -12.55 -2.40
C GLN A 226 -19.95 -12.69 -3.91
N ARG A 227 -21.20 -12.69 -4.39
CA ARG A 227 -21.47 -12.74 -5.84
C ARG A 227 -20.84 -11.59 -6.61
N LEU A 228 -20.75 -10.40 -6.00
CA LEU A 228 -20.05 -9.27 -6.61
C LEU A 228 -18.55 -9.55 -6.74
N THR A 229 -17.93 -10.05 -5.67
CA THR A 229 -16.51 -10.41 -5.61
C THR A 229 -16.18 -11.52 -6.61
N ASP A 230 -16.96 -12.61 -6.64
CA ASP A 230 -16.79 -13.73 -7.56
C ASP A 230 -16.88 -13.29 -9.03
N ARG A 231 -17.81 -12.38 -9.34
CA ARG A 231 -17.92 -11.79 -10.69
C ARG A 231 -16.72 -10.90 -11.03
N GLY A 232 -16.14 -10.21 -10.06
CA GLY A 232 -14.91 -9.43 -10.24
C GLY A 232 -13.75 -10.34 -10.66
N TYR A 233 -13.48 -11.39 -9.89
CA TYR A 233 -12.44 -12.37 -10.23
C TYR A 233 -12.73 -13.14 -11.51
N GLY A 234 -14.00 -13.46 -11.79
CA GLY A 234 -14.39 -14.08 -13.06
C GLY A 234 -14.07 -13.22 -14.29
N ARG A 235 -14.19 -11.89 -14.16
CA ARG A 235 -13.79 -10.95 -15.22
C ARG A 235 -12.27 -10.83 -15.34
N LEU A 236 -11.53 -10.83 -14.23
CA LEU A 236 -10.07 -10.84 -14.27
C LEU A 236 -9.54 -12.09 -14.99
N ARG A 237 -10.11 -13.27 -14.73
CA ARG A 237 -9.75 -14.50 -15.46
C ARG A 237 -10.03 -14.40 -16.96
N ALA A 238 -11.18 -13.85 -17.34
CA ALA A 238 -11.48 -13.59 -18.76
C ALA A 238 -10.47 -12.62 -19.38
N ARG A 239 -10.11 -11.56 -18.65
CA ARG A 239 -9.12 -10.57 -19.08
C ARG A 239 -7.71 -11.17 -19.20
N ALA A 240 -7.31 -12.02 -18.27
CA ALA A 240 -6.06 -12.76 -18.30
C ALA A 240 -5.96 -13.61 -19.57
N ALA A 241 -7.03 -14.34 -19.91
CA ALA A 241 -7.11 -15.16 -21.11
C ALA A 241 -7.02 -14.33 -22.40
N GLU A 242 -7.66 -13.17 -22.45
CA GLU A 242 -7.56 -12.23 -23.59
C GLU A 242 -6.13 -11.71 -23.79
N LEU A 243 -5.41 -11.45 -22.69
CA LEU A 243 -4.04 -10.94 -22.68
C LEU A 243 -2.98 -12.04 -22.82
N GLY A 244 -3.38 -13.31 -22.78
CA GLY A 244 -2.45 -14.46 -22.81
C GLY A 244 -1.65 -14.64 -21.52
N HIS A 245 -2.14 -14.11 -20.39
CA HIS A 245 -1.55 -14.32 -19.07
C HIS A 245 -2.14 -15.56 -18.39
N PRO A 246 -1.33 -16.30 -17.60
CA PRO A 246 -1.88 -17.29 -16.67
C PRO A 246 -2.73 -16.58 -15.61
N GLU A 247 -3.77 -17.25 -15.10
CA GLU A 247 -4.75 -16.64 -14.20
C GLU A 247 -4.08 -16.09 -12.92
N GLU A 248 -3.05 -16.77 -12.42
CA GLU A 248 -2.32 -16.39 -11.22
C GLU A 248 -1.47 -15.13 -11.43
N ALA A 249 -1.12 -14.80 -12.68
CA ALA A 249 -0.34 -13.61 -13.01
C ALA A 249 -1.20 -12.35 -13.26
N TYR A 250 -2.53 -12.48 -13.28
CA TYR A 250 -3.47 -11.38 -13.50
C TYR A 250 -4.60 -11.42 -12.45
N THR A 251 -4.19 -11.27 -11.19
CA THR A 251 -5.09 -11.27 -10.03
C THR A 251 -4.56 -10.34 -8.95
N ALA A 252 -5.41 -9.99 -7.98
CA ALA A 252 -5.06 -9.16 -6.84
C ALA A 252 -5.90 -9.51 -5.61
N GLY A 253 -5.32 -9.37 -4.42
CA GLY A 253 -6.04 -9.49 -3.15
C GLY A 253 -6.87 -8.24 -2.87
N LEU A 254 -8.19 -8.39 -2.78
CA LEU A 254 -9.16 -7.31 -2.55
C LEU A 254 -9.52 -7.17 -1.06
N ARG A 255 -9.59 -5.93 -0.58
CA ARG A 255 -10.31 -5.55 0.64
C ARG A 255 -11.17 -4.31 0.36
N ALA A 256 -12.41 -4.33 0.83
CA ALA A 256 -13.35 -3.23 0.67
C ALA A 256 -14.14 -2.97 1.94
N LEU A 257 -14.42 -1.70 2.22
CA LEU A 257 -15.19 -1.20 3.33
C LEU A 257 -16.33 -0.32 2.81
N LEU A 258 -17.54 -0.60 3.28
CA LEU A 258 -18.72 0.24 3.11
C LEU A 258 -19.01 0.97 4.43
N LEU A 259 -19.04 2.30 4.37
CA LEU A 259 -19.40 3.17 5.49
C LEU A 259 -20.65 3.99 5.13
N PRO A 260 -21.81 3.67 5.71
CA PRO A 260 -22.94 4.61 5.72
C PRO A 260 -22.52 5.91 6.40
N ILE A 261 -22.88 7.05 5.80
CA ILE A 261 -22.62 8.38 6.39
C ILE A 261 -23.70 8.78 7.40
N ASP A 262 -24.86 8.11 7.37
CA ASP A 262 -25.92 8.26 8.37
C ASP A 262 -25.35 8.12 9.79
N PRO A 263 -25.42 9.18 10.63
CA PRO A 263 -24.86 9.16 11.98
C PRO A 263 -25.53 8.15 12.90
N GLU A 264 -26.78 7.77 12.62
CA GLU A 264 -27.50 6.74 13.37
C GLU A 264 -27.07 5.32 12.95
N CYS A 265 -26.42 5.18 11.79
CA CYS A 265 -25.94 3.91 11.27
C CYS A 265 -24.45 3.69 11.61
N ARG A 266 -24.19 2.98 12.71
CA ARG A 266 -22.81 2.60 13.13
C ARG A 266 -22.31 1.28 12.55
N THR A 267 -23.04 0.66 11.63
CA THR A 267 -22.60 -0.60 11.00
C THR A 267 -21.51 -0.32 9.96
N ARG A 268 -20.39 -1.03 10.07
CA ARG A 268 -19.28 -1.02 9.11
C ARG A 268 -19.21 -2.39 8.44
N VAL A 269 -19.24 -2.42 7.11
CA VAL A 269 -19.23 -3.68 6.35
C VAL A 269 -17.93 -3.81 5.60
N CYS A 270 -17.14 -4.82 5.97
CA CYS A 270 -15.91 -5.19 5.29
C CYS A 270 -16.14 -6.46 4.48
N PHE A 271 -15.56 -6.53 3.28
CA PHE A 271 -15.55 -7.74 2.48
C PHE A 271 -14.32 -7.80 1.58
N GLY A 272 -13.98 -8.98 1.09
CA GLY A 272 -12.83 -9.14 0.20
C GLY A 272 -12.43 -10.59 0.01
N ALA A 273 -11.31 -10.79 -0.66
CA ALA A 273 -10.70 -12.11 -0.84
C ALA A 273 -9.18 -11.93 -1.11
N GLY A 274 -8.38 -12.92 -0.76
CA GLY A 274 -6.93 -12.94 -1.03
C GLY A 274 -6.11 -12.29 0.08
N PRO A 275 -4.83 -11.95 -0.18
CA PRO A 275 -3.94 -11.29 0.77
C PRO A 275 -4.49 -9.96 1.31
N GLY A 276 -3.96 -9.51 2.44
CA GLY A 276 -4.42 -8.32 3.16
C GLY A 276 -5.10 -8.63 4.49
N GLY A 277 -5.74 -7.63 5.09
CA GLY A 277 -6.34 -7.79 6.41
C GLY A 277 -7.33 -6.71 6.81
N VAL A 278 -8.14 -7.05 7.80
CA VAL A 278 -9.05 -6.14 8.50
C VAL A 278 -8.74 -6.24 9.99
N PHE A 279 -8.37 -5.11 10.61
CA PHE A 279 -7.95 -5.05 12.00
C PHE A 279 -8.77 -4.01 12.76
N ARG A 280 -8.98 -4.25 14.06
CA ARG A 280 -9.57 -3.27 14.97
C ARG A 280 -8.57 -2.94 16.07
N LEU A 281 -8.27 -1.65 16.26
CA LEU A 281 -7.63 -1.16 17.47
C LEU A 281 -8.71 -0.69 18.45
N ARG A 282 -8.67 -1.20 19.68
CA ARG A 282 -9.51 -0.75 20.78
C ARG A 282 -8.73 -0.78 22.08
N GLY A 283 -8.68 0.35 22.79
CA GLY A 283 -7.98 0.43 24.07
C GLY A 283 -6.51 0.02 23.98
N GLY A 284 -5.81 0.44 22.92
CA GLY A 284 -4.41 0.11 22.68
C GLY A 284 -4.14 -1.33 22.22
N THR A 285 -5.17 -2.15 22.01
CA THR A 285 -5.01 -3.55 21.59
C THR A 285 -5.55 -3.76 20.17
N TRP A 286 -4.72 -4.34 19.31
CA TRP A 286 -5.12 -4.78 17.97
C TRP A 286 -5.81 -6.14 18.01
N GLU A 287 -6.86 -6.28 17.21
CA GLU A 287 -7.58 -7.51 16.95
C GLU A 287 -7.66 -7.74 15.44
N ASP A 288 -7.15 -8.88 14.97
CA ASP A 288 -7.32 -9.31 13.58
C ASP A 288 -8.71 -9.90 13.37
N LEU A 289 -9.56 -9.16 12.65
CA LEU A 289 -10.95 -9.52 12.40
C LEU A 289 -11.10 -10.60 11.32
N ASP A 290 -10.09 -10.81 10.47
CA ASP A 290 -10.08 -11.90 9.48
C ASP A 290 -9.80 -13.25 10.19
N HIS A 291 -9.05 -13.25 11.30
CA HIS A 291 -8.71 -14.47 12.07
C HIS A 291 -9.61 -14.73 13.30
N ALA A 292 -10.25 -13.69 13.87
CA ALA A 292 -11.11 -13.85 15.05
C ALA A 292 -12.34 -14.76 14.81
N ASP A 293 -12.79 -14.92 13.55
CA ASP A 293 -13.92 -15.79 13.19
C ASP A 293 -13.49 -17.25 12.88
N ALA A 294 -12.19 -17.56 12.79
CA ALA A 294 -11.70 -18.91 12.52
C ALA A 294 -11.94 -19.87 13.71
N ALA A 295 -12.30 -19.36 14.89
CA ALA A 295 -12.69 -20.16 16.04
C ALA A 295 -14.06 -20.90 15.86
N GLY A 296 -14.71 -20.78 14.70
CA GLY A 296 -15.97 -21.48 14.41
C GLY A 296 -16.29 -21.71 12.92
N ALA A 297 -15.30 -21.69 12.02
CA ALA A 297 -15.50 -21.94 10.58
C ALA A 297 -14.83 -23.25 10.13
N ASP A 298 -15.53 -24.01 9.28
CA ASP A 298 -15.10 -25.26 8.64
C ASP A 298 -13.75 -25.14 7.90
N PRO A 299 -13.04 -26.28 7.65
CA PRO A 299 -11.66 -26.28 7.20
C PRO A 299 -11.45 -25.53 5.88
N GLU A 300 -10.24 -24.98 5.74
CA GLU A 300 -9.72 -24.28 4.56
C GLU A 300 -10.18 -24.94 3.24
N PRO A 301 -10.65 -24.15 2.26
CA PRO A 301 -11.01 -24.70 0.98
C PRO A 301 -9.77 -25.30 0.28
N GLY A 302 -9.98 -26.38 -0.48
CA GLY A 302 -8.90 -27.09 -1.17
C GLY A 302 -8.11 -26.20 -2.16
N PRO A 303 -6.93 -26.67 -2.62
CA PRO A 303 -5.97 -25.87 -3.40
C PRO A 303 -6.50 -25.31 -4.73
N ASP A 304 -7.65 -25.79 -5.23
CA ASP A 304 -8.31 -25.32 -6.46
C ASP A 304 -9.42 -24.26 -6.21
N ALA A 305 -9.73 -23.93 -4.96
CA ALA A 305 -10.65 -22.85 -4.67
C ALA A 305 -9.91 -21.52 -4.79
N GLY A 306 -10.47 -20.59 -5.57
CA GLY A 306 -10.03 -19.20 -5.55
C GLY A 306 -10.02 -18.63 -4.12
N PRO A 307 -9.40 -17.46 -3.90
CA PRO A 307 -9.20 -16.93 -2.56
C PRO A 307 -10.52 -16.85 -1.78
N ALA A 308 -10.53 -17.40 -0.57
CA ALA A 308 -11.75 -17.50 0.24
C ALA A 308 -12.37 -16.11 0.48
N PHE A 309 -13.67 -16.00 0.20
CA PHE A 309 -14.42 -14.77 0.44
C PHE A 309 -14.56 -14.52 1.94
N ARG A 310 -14.12 -13.33 2.37
CA ARG A 310 -14.23 -12.84 3.75
C ARG A 310 -15.30 -11.76 3.82
N PHE A 311 -16.14 -11.81 4.85
CA PHE A 311 -17.18 -10.82 5.10
C PHE A 311 -17.39 -10.59 6.58
N ARG A 312 -17.41 -9.31 6.96
CA ARG A 312 -17.65 -8.84 8.31
C ARG A 312 -18.63 -7.67 8.29
N ALA A 313 -19.65 -7.74 9.14
CA ALA A 313 -20.49 -6.60 9.47
C ALA A 313 -20.37 -6.39 10.98
N ALA A 314 -19.81 -5.26 11.40
CA ALA A 314 -19.56 -4.95 12.80
C ALA A 314 -20.14 -3.58 13.14
N VAL A 315 -20.70 -3.46 14.36
CA VAL A 315 -21.12 -2.17 14.90
C VAL A 315 -19.89 -1.49 15.50
N ALA A 316 -19.55 -0.33 14.94
CA ALA A 316 -18.48 0.53 15.44
C ALA A 316 -18.83 1.13 16.81
N ARG A 317 -17.86 1.20 17.71
CA ARG A 317 -17.96 1.87 19.00
C ARG A 317 -17.08 3.13 19.00
N PRO A 318 -17.48 4.20 19.72
CA PRO A 318 -16.58 5.32 19.98
C PRO A 318 -15.23 4.84 20.51
N GLY A 319 -14.13 5.39 19.98
CA GLY A 319 -12.76 5.00 20.28
C GLY A 319 -12.24 3.79 19.49
N ASP A 320 -13.05 3.16 18.65
CA ASP A 320 -12.56 2.14 17.72
C ASP A 320 -11.76 2.79 16.58
N THR A 321 -10.67 2.15 16.19
CA THR A 321 -10.06 2.36 14.86
C THR A 321 -10.17 1.09 14.04
N LEU A 322 -10.84 1.16 12.89
CA LEU A 322 -10.92 0.06 11.93
C LEU A 322 -9.90 0.29 10.82
N LEU A 323 -9.00 -0.67 10.61
CA LEU A 323 -7.95 -0.65 9.58
C LEU A 323 -8.23 -1.73 8.53
N LEU A 324 -8.32 -1.34 7.27
CA LEU A 324 -8.22 -2.23 6.11
C LEU A 324 -6.85 -2.03 5.46
N CYS A 325 -6.18 -3.11 5.07
CA CYS A 325 -4.89 -2.99 4.40
C CYS A 325 -4.57 -4.14 3.44
N SER A 326 -3.64 -3.88 2.50
CA SER A 326 -3.08 -4.86 1.57
C SER A 326 -2.07 -5.79 2.27
N GLY A 327 -1.65 -6.86 1.59
CA GLY A 327 -0.72 -7.87 2.15
C GLY A 327 0.57 -7.25 2.68
N GLY A 328 1.18 -6.34 1.92
CA GLY A 328 2.44 -5.68 2.30
C GLY A 328 2.38 -4.83 3.57
N PHE A 329 1.19 -4.57 4.12
CA PHE A 329 0.99 -3.94 5.42
C PHE A 329 0.37 -4.88 6.46
N ALA A 330 -0.50 -5.80 6.04
CA ALA A 330 -1.15 -6.77 6.93
C ALA A 330 -0.17 -7.81 7.50
N ASP A 331 0.76 -8.28 6.68
CA ASP A 331 1.73 -9.31 7.08
C ASP A 331 2.68 -8.82 8.19
N PRO A 332 3.36 -7.66 8.08
CA PRO A 332 4.17 -7.16 9.19
C PRO A 332 3.32 -6.80 10.42
N LEU A 333 2.04 -6.46 10.26
CA LEU A 333 1.17 -6.20 11.41
C LEU A 333 0.87 -7.48 12.22
N ARG A 334 0.92 -8.66 11.58
CA ARG A 334 0.72 -9.97 12.22
C ARG A 334 2.02 -10.57 12.75
N GLU A 335 3.10 -10.41 12.01
CA GLU A 335 4.34 -11.16 12.21
C GLU A 335 5.37 -10.41 13.05
N GLU A 336 5.32 -9.07 13.10
CA GLU A 336 6.36 -8.23 13.70
C GLU A 336 5.80 -7.36 14.81
N GLU A 337 5.99 -7.77 16.07
CA GLU A 337 5.39 -7.14 17.27
C GLU A 337 5.63 -5.63 17.39
N LEU A 338 6.75 -5.12 16.85
CA LEU A 338 7.10 -3.71 16.94
C LEU A 338 6.15 -2.80 16.15
N LEU A 339 5.66 -3.25 14.99
CA LEU A 339 4.75 -2.46 14.15
C LEU A 339 3.37 -2.23 14.80
N PRO A 340 2.61 -3.27 15.22
CA PRO A 340 1.34 -3.06 15.89
C PRO A 340 1.50 -2.31 17.20
N ALA A 341 2.59 -2.51 17.96
CA ALA A 341 2.85 -1.75 19.18
C ALA A 341 3.05 -0.25 18.92
N GLU A 342 3.89 0.12 17.95
CA GLU A 342 4.14 1.52 17.59
C GLU A 342 2.86 2.19 17.06
N LEU A 343 2.11 1.52 16.18
CA LEU A 343 0.85 2.05 15.65
C LEU A 343 -0.22 2.15 16.73
N ALA A 344 -0.31 1.17 17.64
CA ALA A 344 -1.23 1.24 18.78
C ALA A 344 -0.91 2.44 19.67
N ALA A 345 0.36 2.70 19.95
CA ALA A 345 0.78 3.86 20.74
C ALA A 345 0.39 5.17 20.06
N ARG A 346 0.64 5.31 18.75
CA ARG A 346 0.33 6.54 17.99
C ARG A 346 -1.15 6.77 17.73
N TRP A 347 -1.93 5.69 17.57
CA TRP A 347 -3.34 5.78 17.17
C TRP A 347 -4.32 5.64 18.34
N SER A 348 -3.83 5.42 19.56
CA SER A 348 -4.68 5.42 20.76
C SER A 348 -5.00 6.83 21.28
N ASP A 349 -4.42 7.88 20.68
CA ASP A 349 -4.78 9.25 20.99
C ASP A 349 -6.25 9.55 20.60
N PRO A 350 -6.97 10.39 21.37
CA PRO A 350 -8.37 10.72 21.06
C PRO A 350 -8.56 11.43 19.71
N GLU A 351 -7.53 12.15 19.24
CA GLU A 351 -7.57 12.84 17.96
C GLU A 351 -6.92 11.97 16.87
N PRO A 352 -7.64 11.65 15.77
CA PRO A 352 -7.07 10.91 14.65
C PRO A 352 -5.87 11.66 14.05
N PRO A 353 -4.80 10.95 13.62
CA PRO A 353 -3.64 11.59 13.03
C PRO A 353 -4.02 12.45 11.81
N GLY A 354 -3.32 13.57 11.66
CA GLY A 354 -3.35 14.36 10.43
C GLY A 354 -2.85 13.54 9.24
N LEU A 355 -3.15 13.98 8.02
CA LEU A 355 -2.80 13.26 6.79
C LEU A 355 -1.28 12.95 6.67
N ALA A 356 -0.43 13.92 7.02
CA ALA A 356 1.03 13.72 6.98
C ALA A 356 1.52 12.72 8.03
N ALA A 357 0.93 12.71 9.23
CA ALA A 357 1.26 11.74 10.28
C ALA A 357 0.80 10.34 9.88
N PHE A 358 -0.43 10.20 9.36
CA PHE A 358 -0.93 8.92 8.85
C PHE A 358 -0.07 8.37 7.70
N LEU A 359 0.38 9.23 6.79
CA LEU A 359 1.32 8.82 5.74
C LEU A 359 2.68 8.40 6.30
N ALA A 360 3.17 9.05 7.35
CA ALA A 360 4.41 8.63 8.02
C ALA A 360 4.25 7.28 8.73
N ASP A 361 3.10 7.04 9.34
CA ASP A 361 2.75 5.76 9.99
C ASP A 361 2.65 4.63 8.96
N THR A 362 1.98 4.87 7.83
CA THR A 362 1.90 3.90 6.71
C THR A 362 3.28 3.62 6.09
N GLN A 363 4.24 4.54 6.24
CA GLN A 363 5.61 4.41 5.76
C GLN A 363 6.56 3.77 6.79
N LEU A 364 6.11 3.40 7.99
CA LEU A 364 6.95 2.69 8.94
C LEU A 364 7.50 1.41 8.32
N ARG A 365 8.82 1.28 8.38
CA ARG A 365 9.55 0.22 7.66
C ARG A 365 9.91 -0.88 8.64
N VAL A 366 9.67 -2.12 8.25
CA VAL A 366 10.10 -3.30 9.01
C VAL A 366 10.99 -4.15 8.12
N LYS A 367 12.09 -4.64 8.67
CA LYS A 367 13.03 -5.46 7.90
C LYS A 367 12.32 -6.73 7.41
N GLY A 368 12.50 -7.06 6.13
CA GLY A 368 11.82 -8.19 5.48
C GLY A 368 10.59 -7.78 4.68
N TYR A 369 10.01 -6.61 4.95
CA TYR A 369 8.78 -6.13 4.31
C TYR A 369 9.08 -4.92 3.42
N ALA A 370 9.15 -5.16 2.12
CA ALA A 370 9.51 -4.15 1.13
C ALA A 370 8.48 -3.99 0.01
N ASP A 371 7.32 -4.65 0.15
CA ASP A 371 6.22 -4.58 -0.79
C ASP A 371 5.44 -3.27 -0.65
N ASP A 372 4.53 -3.03 -1.59
CA ASP A 372 3.64 -1.89 -1.55
C ASP A 372 2.77 -1.94 -0.29
N ARG A 373 2.51 -0.76 0.29
CA ARG A 373 1.75 -0.63 1.54
C ARG A 373 0.52 0.21 1.27
N THR A 374 -0.64 -0.42 1.34
CA THR A 374 -1.93 0.27 1.22
C THR A 374 -2.74 0.06 2.47
N ALA A 375 -3.16 1.16 3.09
CA ALA A 375 -3.89 1.18 4.35
C ALA A 375 -5.01 2.21 4.29
N ALA A 376 -6.17 1.85 4.83
CA ALA A 376 -7.26 2.76 5.08
C ALA A 376 -7.78 2.56 6.50
N ALA A 377 -7.78 3.61 7.29
CA ALA A 377 -8.18 3.59 8.69
C ALA A 377 -9.34 4.54 8.96
N VAL A 378 -10.25 4.10 9.82
CA VAL A 378 -11.46 4.82 10.20
C VAL A 378 -11.50 4.92 11.71
N TRP A 379 -11.43 6.14 12.21
CA TRP A 379 -11.57 6.45 13.63
C TRP A 379 -13.03 6.79 13.93
N GLU A 380 -13.57 6.15 14.95
CA GLU A 380 -14.95 6.31 15.39
C GLU A 380 -15.00 7.24 16.62
N GLY A 381 -15.66 8.39 16.47
CA GLY A 381 -15.85 9.38 17.53
C GLY A 381 -17.09 9.19 18.40
#